data_AF-A0A954UNZ5-F1
#
_entry.id   AF-A0A954UNZ5-F1
#
_cell.length_a   1.000
_cell.length_b   1.000
_cell.length_c   1.000
_cell.angle_alpha   90.00
_cell.angle_beta   90.00
_cell.angle_gamma   90.00
#
_symmetry.space_group_name_H-M   'P 1'
#
loop_
_entity.id
_entity.type
_entity.pdbx_description
1 polymer ?
#
loop_
_entity_poly.entity_id
_entity_poly.type
_entity_poly.pdbx_seq_one_letter_code
_entity_poly.pdbx_strand_id
1 'polypeptide(L)'
;MRISSIRGVSFGSLCAAITLLTLPGHSARAQESPAAQSIPAVSEMYDKDFAKHVEIRLLGVAWQNLDAKLMTDVALQLREGERVLGRKHPKISSRQILNLAAKVAADGGDQETLERLVRVAAANGDETEVTKLKKLQSLAGKSRSSAVDLGGTPIFSADDINQGAVPAFGNMLMQIRAAKVSGARDALTSLPKGAELLSSLRDSHRSRLKEIIDEAVESIGEADDSIPAIQLLIRDSRVLTGPAGPAKKPSTDGAAATAFTAGGMKYVMTEAGAFVLSRGRIGSVVLAPGDVIRGVAGNPLSAGETLDQAISNGYLSGNRSLFVSDGQSGQAANLSY
;
A
#
# COMPACT_ATOMS: atom_id res chain seq x y z
N MET A 1 54.80 32.88 -4.04
CA MET A 1 55.77 31.84 -4.44
C MET A 1 55.79 30.76 -3.37
N ARG A 2 55.12 29.63 -3.61
CA ARG A 2 55.39 28.29 -3.06
C ARG A 2 54.41 27.33 -3.71
N ILE A 3 54.93 26.59 -4.69
CA ILE A 3 54.25 25.58 -5.48
C ILE A 3 54.49 24.25 -4.76
N SER A 4 53.44 23.63 -4.23
CA SER A 4 53.52 22.31 -3.62
C SER A 4 52.95 21.26 -4.56
N SER A 5 53.89 20.48 -5.10
CA SER A 5 53.77 19.30 -5.93
C SER A 5 52.95 18.19 -5.24
N ILE A 6 51.97 17.62 -5.94
CA ILE A 6 51.31 16.37 -5.56
C ILE A 6 51.68 15.30 -6.59
N ARG A 7 52.24 14.20 -6.06
CA ARG A 7 52.81 13.06 -6.77
C ARG A 7 51.72 12.21 -7.44
N GLY A 8 52.06 11.71 -8.61
CA GLY A 8 51.23 10.83 -9.44
C GLY A 8 50.95 9.48 -8.78
N VAL A 9 49.73 9.00 -9.02
CA VAL A 9 49.30 7.64 -8.69
C VAL A 9 49.24 6.86 -10.00
N SER A 10 49.97 5.74 -10.01
CA SER A 10 50.11 4.79 -11.12
C SER A 10 48.79 4.06 -11.39
N PHE A 11 48.29 4.16 -12.62
CA PHE A 11 47.19 3.33 -13.13
C PHE A 11 47.72 1.92 -13.43
N GLY A 12 47.44 0.97 -12.53
CA GLY A 12 47.63 -0.45 -12.78
C GLY A 12 46.57 -0.97 -13.76
N SER A 13 47.03 -1.34 -14.95
CA SER A 13 46.24 -2.02 -15.98
C SER A 13 45.89 -3.43 -15.52
N LEU A 14 44.60 -3.70 -15.30
CA LEU A 14 44.07 -5.03 -15.02
C LEU A 14 43.32 -5.54 -16.25
N CYS A 15 44.01 -6.30 -17.10
CA CYS A 15 43.38 -7.05 -18.19
C CYS A 15 42.61 -8.23 -17.60
N ALA A 16 41.30 -8.06 -17.37
CA ALA A 16 40.41 -9.16 -17.05
C ALA A 16 39.99 -9.86 -18.35
N ALA A 17 40.35 -11.14 -18.47
CA ALA A 17 39.92 -12.03 -19.55
C ALA A 17 38.40 -12.22 -19.48
N ILE A 18 37.69 -11.82 -20.54
CA ILE A 18 36.26 -12.04 -20.70
C ILE A 18 36.07 -13.44 -21.29
N THR A 19 35.74 -14.41 -20.44
CA THR A 19 35.29 -15.74 -20.85
C THR A 19 33.83 -15.66 -21.28
N LEU A 20 33.60 -15.78 -22.59
CA LEU A 20 32.28 -15.79 -23.21
C LEU A 20 31.60 -17.15 -22.93
N LEU A 21 30.73 -17.21 -21.92
CA LEU A 21 29.85 -18.36 -21.69
C LEU A 21 28.60 -18.23 -22.57
N THR A 22 28.50 -19.07 -23.59
CA THR A 22 27.30 -19.25 -24.42
C THR A 22 26.26 -20.06 -23.65
N LEU A 23 25.22 -19.38 -23.16
CA LEU A 23 24.06 -20.01 -22.51
C LEU A 23 23.07 -20.58 -23.55
N PRO A 24 22.47 -21.76 -23.31
CA PRO A 24 21.45 -22.33 -24.17
C PRO A 24 20.15 -21.50 -24.14
N GLY A 25 19.65 -21.19 -25.34
CA GLY A 25 18.44 -20.40 -25.57
C GLY A 25 17.22 -21.01 -24.88
N HIS A 26 16.80 -20.36 -23.80
CA HIS A 26 15.46 -20.52 -23.26
C HIS A 26 14.52 -19.70 -24.14
N SER A 27 13.72 -20.38 -24.97
CA SER A 27 12.58 -19.77 -25.63
C SER A 27 11.65 -19.18 -24.57
N ALA A 28 11.68 -17.85 -24.45
CA ALA A 28 10.77 -17.09 -23.62
C ALA A 28 9.35 -17.29 -24.15
N ARG A 29 8.63 -18.24 -23.55
CA ARG A 29 7.18 -18.34 -23.67
C ARG A 29 6.63 -17.06 -23.06
N ALA A 30 6.08 -16.18 -23.88
CA ALA A 30 5.40 -14.98 -23.44
C ALA A 30 4.32 -15.39 -22.42
N GLN A 31 4.60 -15.19 -21.14
CA GLN A 31 3.57 -15.22 -20.12
C GLN A 31 2.69 -14.01 -20.39
N GLU A 32 1.50 -14.26 -20.93
CA GLU A 32 0.42 -13.31 -20.88
C GLU A 32 0.17 -13.01 -19.40
N SER A 33 0.64 -11.84 -18.95
CA SER A 33 0.35 -11.33 -17.62
C SER A 33 -1.17 -11.42 -17.41
N PRO A 34 -1.63 -12.04 -16.31
CA PRO A 34 -3.05 -12.18 -16.05
C PRO A 34 -3.70 -10.81 -16.15
N ALA A 35 -4.81 -10.73 -16.90
CA ALA A 35 -5.54 -9.51 -17.17
C ALA A 35 -5.77 -8.74 -15.87
N ALA A 36 -4.91 -7.75 -15.63
CA ALA A 36 -4.94 -6.95 -14.42
C ALA A 36 -6.29 -6.24 -14.41
N GLN A 37 -7.11 -6.54 -13.40
CA GLN A 37 -8.40 -5.89 -13.19
C GLN A 37 -8.18 -4.37 -13.27
N SER A 38 -8.67 -3.78 -14.35
CA SER A 38 -8.46 -2.36 -14.62
C SER A 38 -9.33 -1.56 -13.67
N ILE A 39 -8.71 -0.86 -12.72
CA ILE A 39 -9.40 0.12 -11.88
C ILE A 39 -9.88 1.25 -12.84
N PRO A 40 -11.18 1.53 -12.94
CA PRO A 40 -11.73 2.47 -13.93
C PRO A 40 -11.04 3.84 -13.92
N ALA A 41 -10.79 4.46 -12.76
CA ALA A 41 -10.09 5.76 -12.70
C ALA A 41 -8.64 5.70 -13.19
N VAL A 42 -7.96 4.55 -13.08
CA VAL A 42 -6.59 4.41 -13.60
C VAL A 42 -6.59 4.46 -15.13
N SER A 43 -7.69 4.04 -15.77
CA SER A 43 -7.83 4.14 -17.22
C SER A 43 -7.94 5.59 -17.71
N GLU A 44 -8.58 6.47 -16.94
CA GLU A 44 -8.66 7.91 -17.25
C GLU A 44 -7.35 8.66 -17.04
N MET A 45 -6.44 8.10 -16.22
CA MET A 45 -5.10 8.63 -15.99
C MET A 45 -4.05 8.03 -16.94
N TYR A 46 -4.46 7.13 -17.84
CA TYR A 46 -3.54 6.49 -18.77
C TYR A 46 -3.20 7.42 -19.93
N ASP A 47 -1.93 7.79 -20.03
CA ASP A 47 -1.35 8.47 -21.19
C ASP A 47 -0.25 7.56 -21.78
N LYS A 48 -0.45 7.17 -23.05
CA LYS A 48 0.41 6.20 -23.75
C LYS A 48 1.87 6.63 -23.82
N ASP A 49 2.14 7.93 -23.92
CA ASP A 49 3.53 8.42 -24.01
C ASP A 49 4.19 8.42 -22.64
N PHE A 50 3.43 8.81 -21.60
CA PHE A 50 3.91 8.79 -20.22
C PHE A 50 4.10 7.38 -19.66
N ALA A 51 3.35 6.38 -20.14
CA ALA A 51 3.46 5.00 -19.69
C ALA A 51 4.87 4.39 -19.86
N LYS A 52 5.71 4.96 -20.73
CA LYS A 52 7.12 4.56 -20.90
C LYS A 52 8.06 5.12 -19.83
N HIS A 53 7.64 6.19 -19.15
CA HIS A 53 8.47 6.94 -18.21
C HIS A 53 7.97 6.83 -16.77
N VAL A 54 6.67 6.57 -16.58
CA VAL A 54 6.01 6.63 -15.27
C VAL A 54 5.09 5.45 -15.11
N GLU A 55 5.23 4.72 -14.00
CA GLU A 55 4.29 3.71 -13.61
C GLU A 55 3.20 4.31 -12.71
N ILE A 56 2.11 4.82 -13.31
CA ILE A 56 1.01 5.46 -12.59
C ILE A 56 0.35 4.52 -11.56
N ARG A 57 0.45 3.20 -11.75
CA ARG A 57 -0.04 2.22 -10.78
C ARG A 57 0.70 2.29 -9.45
N LEU A 58 2.00 2.60 -9.46
CA LEU A 58 2.78 2.81 -8.24
C LEU A 58 2.27 4.01 -7.43
N LEU A 59 1.70 5.03 -8.09
CA LEU A 59 1.07 6.15 -7.37
C LEU A 59 -0.11 5.69 -6.53
N GLY A 60 -0.92 4.76 -7.05
CA GLY A 60 -2.05 4.18 -6.33
C GLY A 60 -1.60 3.40 -5.09
N VAL A 61 -0.55 2.58 -5.23
CA VAL A 61 0.05 1.83 -4.12
C VAL A 61 0.64 2.77 -3.07
N ALA A 62 1.40 3.78 -3.51
CA ALA A 62 1.97 4.78 -2.63
C ALA A 62 0.88 5.54 -1.86
N TRP A 63 -0.24 5.85 -2.52
CA TRP A 63 -1.39 6.52 -1.91
C TRP A 63 -2.12 5.64 -0.88
N GLN A 64 -2.39 4.38 -1.21
CA GLN A 64 -3.05 3.44 -0.31
C GLN A 64 -2.25 3.24 0.99
N ASN A 65 -0.92 3.18 0.88
CA ASN A 65 -0.03 2.97 2.02
C ASN A 65 0.44 4.27 2.68
N LEU A 66 0.08 5.44 2.12
CA LEU A 66 0.64 6.73 2.50
C LEU A 66 2.18 6.69 2.57
N ASP A 67 2.80 6.07 1.57
CA ASP A 67 4.26 5.93 1.46
C ASP A 67 4.85 7.15 0.75
N ALA A 68 5.39 8.07 1.55
CA ALA A 68 6.00 9.31 1.04
C ALA A 68 7.22 9.06 0.15
N LYS A 69 7.99 8.01 0.42
CA LYS A 69 9.19 7.67 -0.35
C LYS A 69 8.80 7.22 -1.75
N LEU A 70 7.86 6.29 -1.84
CA LEU A 70 7.36 5.81 -3.12
C LEU A 70 6.65 6.92 -3.90
N MET A 71 5.88 7.79 -3.24
CA MET A 71 5.31 8.97 -3.90
C MET A 71 6.38 9.90 -4.48
N THR A 72 7.47 10.11 -3.74
CA THR A 72 8.61 10.93 -4.20
C THR A 72 9.24 10.31 -5.44
N ASP A 73 9.45 8.99 -5.46
CA ASP A 73 10.00 8.28 -6.62
C ASP A 73 9.11 8.42 -7.85
N VAL A 74 7.79 8.23 -7.70
CA VAL A 74 6.83 8.42 -8.80
C VAL A 74 6.81 9.86 -9.28
N ALA A 75 6.91 10.84 -8.37
CA ALA A 75 6.94 12.25 -8.75
C ALA A 75 8.21 12.60 -9.55
N LEU A 76 9.36 12.01 -9.21
CA LEU A 76 10.61 12.17 -9.95
C LEU A 76 10.55 11.51 -11.33
N GLN A 77 9.96 10.32 -11.43
CA GLN A 77 9.68 9.68 -12.73
C GLN A 77 8.77 10.55 -13.59
N LEU A 78 7.68 11.08 -13.00
CA LEU A 78 6.75 11.97 -13.69
C LEU A 78 7.46 13.22 -14.19
N ARG A 79 8.32 13.80 -13.38
CA ARG A 79 9.11 14.97 -13.77
C ARG A 79 10.03 14.69 -14.94
N GLU A 80 10.69 13.54 -14.96
CA GLU A 80 11.54 13.14 -16.07
C GLU A 80 10.73 12.91 -17.34
N GLY A 81 9.55 12.27 -17.23
CA GLY A 81 8.59 12.15 -18.32
C GLY A 81 8.15 13.52 -18.87
N GLU A 82 7.81 14.47 -17.99
CA GLU A 82 7.44 15.84 -18.38
C GLU A 82 8.58 16.56 -19.10
N ARG A 83 9.83 16.39 -18.64
CA ARG A 83 11.02 16.98 -19.24
C ARG A 83 11.31 16.41 -20.63
N VAL A 84 11.23 15.08 -20.79
CA VAL A 84 11.52 14.39 -22.05
C VAL A 84 10.44 14.66 -23.10
N LEU A 85 9.16 14.65 -22.70
CA LEU A 85 8.04 14.87 -23.61
C LEU A 85 7.76 16.35 -23.89
N GLY A 86 8.34 17.26 -23.10
CA GLY A 86 8.13 18.70 -23.25
C GLY A 86 6.71 19.17 -22.92
N ARG A 87 5.91 18.35 -22.23
CA ARG A 87 4.53 18.65 -21.83
C ARG A 87 4.22 18.10 -20.44
N LYS A 88 3.27 18.71 -19.74
CA LYS A 88 2.76 18.19 -18.45
C LYS A 88 1.80 17.03 -18.68
N HIS A 89 1.68 16.15 -17.69
CA HIS A 89 0.65 15.11 -17.75
C HIS A 89 -0.76 15.73 -17.56
N PRO A 90 -1.80 15.31 -18.29
CA PRO A 90 -3.07 16.04 -18.36
C PRO A 90 -3.84 16.14 -17.02
N LYS A 91 -3.62 15.19 -16.12
CA LYS A 91 -4.37 15.06 -14.86
C LYS A 91 -3.56 15.39 -13.62
N ILE A 92 -2.25 15.17 -13.66
CA ILE A 92 -1.36 15.29 -12.50
C ILE A 92 -0.06 15.91 -12.95
N SER A 93 0.54 16.76 -12.13
CA SER A 93 1.89 17.28 -12.40
C SER A 93 2.89 16.74 -11.39
N SER A 94 4.16 16.65 -11.79
CA SER A 94 5.24 16.23 -10.88
C SER A 94 5.31 17.09 -9.62
N ARG A 95 5.14 18.41 -9.75
CA ARG A 95 5.13 19.35 -8.63
C ARG A 95 4.00 19.05 -7.63
N GLN A 96 2.81 18.73 -8.13
CA GLN A 96 1.67 18.39 -7.29
C GLN A 96 1.95 17.12 -6.46
N ILE A 97 2.52 16.08 -7.07
CA ILE A 97 2.85 14.84 -6.35
C ILE A 97 4.03 15.04 -5.39
N LEU A 98 5.03 15.87 -5.71
CA LEU A 98 6.11 16.23 -4.77
C LEU A 98 5.57 16.96 -3.53
N ASN A 99 4.67 17.92 -3.73
CA ASN A 99 4.04 18.64 -2.62
C ASN A 99 3.21 17.68 -1.74
N LEU A 100 2.52 16.73 -2.36
CA LEU A 100 1.78 15.69 -1.65
C LEU A 100 2.71 14.79 -0.85
N ALA A 101 3.80 14.31 -1.46
CA ALA A 101 4.81 13.48 -0.80
C ALA A 101 5.42 14.21 0.41
N ALA A 102 5.68 15.53 0.29
CA ALA A 102 6.15 16.35 1.39
C ALA A 102 5.13 16.43 2.55
N LYS A 103 3.83 16.59 2.24
CA LYS A 103 2.76 16.58 3.25
C LYS A 103 2.65 15.21 3.95
N VAL A 104 2.72 14.11 3.19
CA VAL A 104 2.72 12.74 3.74
C VAL A 104 3.95 12.50 4.62
N ALA A 105 5.15 12.88 4.17
CA ALA A 105 6.38 12.73 4.93
C ALA A 105 6.34 13.54 6.23
N ALA A 106 5.80 14.76 6.18
CA ALA A 106 5.67 15.60 7.37
C ALA A 106 4.65 15.03 8.38
N ASP A 107 3.52 14.49 7.91
CA ASP A 107 2.51 13.85 8.77
C ASP A 107 3.03 12.54 9.39
N GLY A 108 3.79 11.76 8.63
CA GLY A 108 4.42 10.52 9.08
C GLY A 108 5.73 10.69 9.88
N GLY A 109 6.27 11.91 9.93
CA GLY A 109 7.57 12.17 10.58
C GLY A 109 8.79 11.61 9.83
N ASP A 110 8.67 11.32 8.53
CA ASP A 110 9.73 10.75 7.70
C ASP A 110 10.78 11.81 7.32
N GLN A 111 11.78 11.97 8.20
CA GLN A 111 12.86 12.93 8.01
C GLN A 111 13.74 12.61 6.81
N GLU A 112 13.98 11.33 6.51
CA GLU A 112 14.83 10.91 5.39
C GLU A 112 14.22 11.36 4.06
N THR A 113 12.91 11.14 3.88
CA THR A 113 12.19 11.57 2.68
C THR A 113 12.14 13.10 2.59
N LEU A 114 11.93 13.82 3.69
CA LEU A 114 11.97 15.29 3.67
C LEU A 114 13.34 15.85 3.26
N GLU A 115 14.43 15.30 3.78
CA GLU A 115 15.79 15.68 3.38
C GLU A 115 16.05 15.40 1.90
N ARG A 116 15.55 14.26 1.40
CA ARG A 116 15.62 13.93 -0.02
C ARG A 116 14.86 14.95 -0.87
N LEU A 117 13.66 15.34 -0.47
CA LEU A 117 12.86 16.37 -1.16
C LEU A 117 13.56 17.73 -1.15
N VAL A 118 14.19 18.12 -0.05
CA VAL A 118 15.00 19.36 0.03
C VAL A 118 16.13 19.34 -0.99
N ARG A 119 16.86 18.22 -1.10
CA ARG A 119 17.93 18.07 -2.11
C ARG A 119 17.41 18.16 -3.54
N VAL A 120 16.26 17.53 -3.81
CA VAL A 120 15.60 17.62 -5.12
C VAL A 120 15.20 19.06 -5.44
N ALA A 121 14.60 19.79 -4.50
CA ALA A 121 14.21 21.19 -4.69
C ALA A 121 15.44 22.10 -4.93
N ALA A 122 16.51 21.90 -4.15
CA ALA A 122 17.76 22.64 -4.30
C ALA A 122 18.43 22.38 -5.66
N ALA A 123 18.46 21.13 -6.13
CA ALA A 123 18.97 20.77 -7.44
C ALA A 123 18.21 21.45 -8.60
N ASN A 124 17.00 21.95 -8.34
CA ASN A 124 16.16 22.64 -9.32
C ASN A 124 16.28 24.16 -9.24
N GLY A 125 17.00 24.70 -8.26
CA GLY A 125 17.06 26.12 -7.97
C GLY A 125 15.75 26.71 -7.42
N ASP A 126 14.85 25.90 -6.85
CA ASP A 126 13.62 26.42 -6.22
C ASP A 126 13.85 26.71 -4.73
N GLU A 127 14.48 27.85 -4.44
CA GLU A 127 14.77 28.31 -3.08
C GLU A 127 13.51 28.51 -2.22
N THR A 128 12.39 28.81 -2.87
CA THR A 128 11.11 28.97 -2.18
C THR A 128 10.62 27.64 -1.63
N GLU A 129 10.72 26.58 -2.42
CA GLU A 129 10.35 25.21 -2.05
C GLU A 129 11.32 24.64 -1.01
N VAL A 130 12.62 24.88 -1.15
CA VAL A 130 13.63 24.51 -0.13
C VAL A 130 13.28 25.11 1.23
N THR A 131 12.90 26.40 1.26
CA THR A 131 12.52 27.07 2.51
C THR A 131 11.26 26.48 3.12
N LYS A 132 10.24 26.16 2.30
CA LYS A 132 9.01 25.49 2.77
C LYS A 132 9.30 24.10 3.33
N LEU A 133 10.06 23.29 2.61
CA LEU A 133 10.42 21.92 3.02
C LEU A 133 11.25 21.91 4.31
N LYS A 134 12.19 22.84 4.49
CA LYS A 134 12.93 23.00 5.76
C LYS A 134 12.02 23.37 6.93
N LYS A 135 11.03 24.22 6.71
CA LYS A 135 10.00 24.53 7.73
C LYS A 135 9.21 23.27 8.07
N LEU A 136 8.72 22.53 7.07
CA LEU A 136 8.03 21.26 7.27
C LEU A 136 8.89 20.24 8.03
N GLN A 137 10.17 20.11 7.69
CA GLN A 137 11.13 19.26 8.39
C GLN A 137 11.23 19.63 9.88
N SER A 138 11.35 20.93 10.19
CA SER A 138 11.41 21.42 11.57
C SER A 138 10.12 21.19 12.37
N LEU A 139 8.97 21.21 11.70
CA LEU A 139 7.66 20.94 12.30
C LEU A 139 7.49 19.43 12.52
N ALA A 140 7.83 18.62 11.52
CA ALA A 140 7.77 17.16 11.59
C ALA A 140 8.66 16.60 12.71
N GLY A 141 9.85 17.18 12.93
CA GLY A 141 10.72 16.79 14.04
C GLY A 141 10.21 17.23 15.42
N LYS A 142 9.34 18.23 15.49
CA LYS A 142 8.72 18.75 16.73
C LYS A 142 7.32 18.20 16.98
N SER A 143 6.67 17.60 15.99
CA SER A 143 5.47 16.78 16.13
C SER A 143 5.86 15.52 16.91
N ARG A 144 6.02 15.74 18.21
CA ARG A 144 6.23 14.75 19.28
C ARG A 144 5.24 13.63 19.09
N SER A 145 5.68 12.45 18.64
CA SER A 145 4.93 11.18 18.76
C SER A 145 3.42 11.27 18.53
N SER A 146 2.94 12.19 17.68
CA SER A 146 1.54 12.33 17.29
C SER A 146 1.15 11.24 16.30
N ALA A 147 1.99 10.21 16.16
CA ALA A 147 1.58 8.87 15.77
C ALA A 147 0.55 8.40 16.80
N VAL A 148 -0.65 9.01 16.71
CA VAL A 148 -1.80 8.94 17.62
C VAL A 148 -1.33 8.23 18.85
N ASP A 149 -0.63 8.95 19.75
CA ASP A 149 -0.10 8.31 20.95
C ASP A 149 -1.35 7.72 21.60
N LEU A 150 -1.55 6.41 21.38
CA LEU A 150 -2.68 5.66 21.91
C LEU A 150 -2.52 5.58 23.43
N GLY A 151 -1.56 6.32 23.97
CA GLY A 151 -1.71 7.04 25.22
C GLY A 151 -1.64 6.09 26.37
N GLY A 152 -0.80 5.05 26.29
CA GLY A 152 -0.57 4.06 27.34
C GLY A 152 -1.76 3.21 27.77
N THR A 153 -2.99 3.70 27.60
CA THR A 153 -4.23 2.99 27.89
C THR A 153 -4.61 2.17 26.66
N PRO A 154 -4.68 0.83 26.79
CA PRO A 154 -5.15 -0.01 25.70
C PRO A 154 -6.60 0.38 25.35
N ILE A 155 -6.76 1.05 24.22
CA ILE A 155 -8.07 1.47 23.69
C ILE A 155 -8.90 0.25 23.24
N PHE A 156 -8.23 -0.86 22.97
CA PHE A 156 -8.86 -2.10 22.52
C PHE A 156 -8.83 -3.17 23.61
N SER A 157 -9.99 -3.73 23.93
CA SER A 157 -10.10 -4.97 24.70
C SER A 157 -9.91 -6.19 23.79
N ALA A 158 -9.75 -7.38 24.38
CA ALA A 158 -9.73 -8.63 23.60
C ALA A 158 -11.03 -8.84 22.79
N ASP A 159 -12.16 -8.40 23.34
CA ASP A 159 -13.47 -8.49 22.67
C ASP A 159 -13.53 -7.60 21.42
N ASP A 160 -12.93 -6.42 21.46
CA ASP A 160 -12.88 -5.51 20.30
C ASP A 160 -12.14 -6.12 19.11
N ILE A 161 -11.07 -6.88 19.40
CA ILE A 161 -10.30 -7.58 18.38
C ILE A 161 -11.18 -8.62 17.70
N ASN A 162 -11.91 -9.41 18.49
CA ASN A 162 -12.80 -10.47 17.97
C ASN A 162 -13.97 -9.91 17.15
N GLN A 163 -14.43 -8.69 17.45
CA GLN A 163 -15.51 -8.03 16.72
C GLN A 163 -15.04 -7.27 15.47
N GLY A 164 -13.74 -7.29 15.15
CA GLY A 164 -13.20 -6.58 14.00
C GLY A 164 -13.15 -5.06 14.19
N ALA A 165 -13.17 -4.55 15.42
CA ALA A 165 -13.08 -3.12 15.71
C ALA A 165 -11.74 -2.54 15.30
N VAL A 166 -10.64 -3.28 15.50
CA VAL A 166 -9.27 -2.84 15.17
C VAL A 166 -9.10 -2.52 13.68
N PRO A 167 -9.40 -3.42 12.71
CA PRO A 167 -9.29 -3.08 11.30
C PRO A 167 -10.26 -1.97 10.87
N ALA A 168 -11.48 -1.93 11.43
CA ALA A 168 -12.44 -0.86 11.14
C ALA A 168 -11.92 0.51 11.59
N PHE A 169 -11.39 0.59 12.81
CA PHE A 169 -10.78 1.80 13.37
C PHE A 169 -9.53 2.22 12.59
N GLY A 170 -8.64 1.27 12.27
CA GLY A 170 -7.45 1.51 11.46
C GLY A 170 -7.80 2.07 10.08
N ASN A 171 -8.80 1.49 9.41
CA ASN A 171 -9.29 1.99 8.13
C ASN A 171 -9.84 3.42 8.24
N MET A 172 -10.56 3.76 9.32
CA MET A 172 -11.03 5.12 9.54
C MET A 172 -9.88 6.10 9.79
N LEU A 173 -8.88 5.72 10.59
CA LEU A 173 -7.68 6.55 10.78
C LEU A 173 -6.95 6.80 9.45
N MET A 174 -6.82 5.79 8.60
CA MET A 174 -6.24 5.94 7.26
C MET A 174 -7.05 6.91 6.40
N GLN A 175 -8.38 6.84 6.44
CA GLN A 175 -9.23 7.78 5.71
C GLN A 175 -9.13 9.21 6.24
N ILE A 176 -9.03 9.40 7.56
CA ILE A 176 -8.82 10.71 8.18
C ILE A 176 -7.48 11.29 7.74
N ARG A 177 -6.40 10.51 7.80
CA ARG A 177 -5.07 10.93 7.36
C ARG A 177 -5.05 11.28 5.87
N ALA A 178 -5.61 10.42 5.02
CA ALA A 178 -5.71 10.68 3.59
C ALA A 178 -6.50 11.97 3.29
N ALA A 179 -7.61 12.22 3.99
CA ALA A 179 -8.40 13.44 3.83
C ALA A 179 -7.67 14.68 4.36
N LYS A 180 -6.98 14.57 5.50
CA LYS A 180 -6.11 15.62 6.06
C LYS A 180 -5.01 16.03 5.10
N VAL A 181 -4.25 15.06 4.60
CA VAL A 181 -3.12 15.30 3.69
C VAL A 181 -3.57 15.86 2.34
N SER A 182 -4.71 15.37 1.82
CA SER A 182 -5.28 15.88 0.57
C SER A 182 -6.00 17.23 0.71
N GLY A 183 -6.27 17.70 1.93
CA GLY A 183 -7.07 18.90 2.17
C GLY A 183 -8.56 18.73 1.87
N ALA A 184 -9.06 17.48 1.81
CA ALA A 184 -10.45 17.17 1.48
C ALA A 184 -11.37 17.41 2.70
N ARG A 185 -11.69 18.67 2.98
CA ARG A 185 -12.53 19.08 4.12
C ARG A 185 -13.91 18.41 4.10
N ASP A 186 -14.54 18.30 2.94
CA ASP A 186 -15.84 17.64 2.78
C ASP A 186 -15.78 16.14 3.11
N ALA A 187 -14.65 15.49 2.78
CA ALA A 187 -14.45 14.11 3.17
C ALA A 187 -14.37 13.99 4.70
N LEU A 188 -13.61 14.86 5.37
CA LEU A 188 -13.52 14.86 6.84
C LEU A 188 -14.87 15.09 7.53
N THR A 189 -15.68 16.03 7.03
CA THR A 189 -17.01 16.31 7.63
C THR A 189 -18.02 15.17 7.42
N SER A 190 -17.78 14.30 6.44
CA SER A 190 -18.62 13.11 6.20
C SER A 190 -18.25 11.88 7.06
N LEU A 191 -16.99 11.80 7.53
CA LEU A 191 -16.49 10.64 8.27
C LEU A 191 -17.19 10.35 9.61
N PRO A 192 -17.67 11.34 10.41
CA PRO A 192 -18.39 11.07 11.65
C PRO A 192 -19.62 10.20 11.42
N LYS A 193 -20.40 10.46 10.36
CA LYS A 193 -21.58 9.65 10.00
C LYS A 193 -21.19 8.21 9.64
N GLY A 194 -20.05 8.03 8.97
CA GLY A 194 -19.51 6.71 8.68
C GLY A 194 -19.13 5.95 9.95
N ALA A 195 -18.56 6.63 10.94
CA ALA A 195 -18.18 6.02 12.22
C ALA A 195 -19.40 5.58 13.05
N GLU A 196 -20.51 6.30 12.96
CA GLU A 196 -21.78 5.95 13.61
C GLU A 196 -22.40 4.65 13.06
N LEU A 197 -22.18 4.36 11.77
CA LEU A 197 -22.71 3.16 11.11
C LEU A 197 -21.90 1.88 11.40
N LEU A 198 -20.70 2.01 11.94
CA LEU A 198 -19.84 0.87 12.27
C LEU A 198 -20.23 0.28 13.63
N SER A 199 -21.07 -0.77 13.61
CA SER A 199 -21.52 -1.49 14.80
C SER A 199 -20.38 -2.20 15.56
N SER A 200 -19.25 -2.45 14.90
CA SER A 200 -18.05 -3.02 15.51
C SER A 200 -17.30 -2.04 16.41
N LEU A 201 -17.57 -0.73 16.33
CA LEU A 201 -16.92 0.28 17.16
C LEU A 201 -17.71 0.54 18.45
N ARG A 202 -17.02 0.71 19.58
CA ARG A 202 -17.61 1.16 20.84
C ARG A 202 -17.70 2.68 20.89
N ASP A 203 -18.47 3.21 21.85
CA ASP A 203 -18.61 4.67 22.03
C ASP A 203 -17.27 5.36 22.33
N SER A 204 -16.38 4.70 23.07
CA SER A 204 -15.03 5.21 23.30
C SER A 204 -14.23 5.39 22.01
N HIS A 205 -14.34 4.43 21.07
CA HIS A 205 -13.68 4.50 19.77
C HIS A 205 -14.28 5.61 18.90
N ARG A 206 -15.62 5.72 18.89
CA ARG A 206 -16.31 6.77 18.14
C ARG A 206 -15.95 8.17 18.64
N SER A 207 -15.95 8.38 19.96
CA SER A 207 -15.54 9.64 20.57
C SER A 207 -14.11 10.00 20.20
N ARG A 208 -13.19 9.01 20.24
CA ARG A 208 -11.80 9.25 19.85
C ARG A 208 -11.64 9.58 18.37
N LEU A 209 -12.35 8.89 17.48
CA LEU A 209 -12.34 9.23 16.04
C LEU A 209 -12.85 10.64 15.80
N LYS A 210 -13.90 11.05 16.52
CA LYS A 210 -14.46 12.41 16.42
C LYS A 210 -13.43 13.47 16.82
N GLU A 211 -12.73 13.30 17.94
CA GLU A 211 -11.65 14.20 18.35
C GLU A 211 -10.57 14.34 17.27
N ILE A 212 -10.14 13.22 16.67
CA ILE A 212 -9.11 13.21 15.62
C ILE A 212 -9.63 13.87 14.33
N ILE A 213 -10.92 13.70 14.01
CA ILE A 213 -11.55 14.39 12.87
C ILE A 213 -11.59 15.89 13.12
N ASP A 214 -12.01 16.33 14.31
CA ASP A 214 -12.11 17.75 14.67
C ASP A 214 -10.72 18.43 14.62
N GLU A 215 -9.68 17.77 15.16
CA GLU A 215 -8.28 18.22 15.06
C GLU A 215 -7.81 18.28 13.59
N ALA A 216 -8.16 17.28 12.78
CA ALA A 216 -7.80 17.26 11.37
C ALA A 216 -8.47 18.42 10.60
N VAL A 217 -9.74 18.72 10.88
CA VAL A 217 -10.49 19.83 10.27
C VAL A 217 -9.88 21.18 10.65
N GLU A 218 -9.47 21.37 11.91
CA GLU A 218 -8.79 22.59 12.36
C GLU A 218 -7.43 22.75 11.67
N SER A 219 -6.69 21.66 11.48
CA SER A 219 -5.33 21.69 10.91
C SER A 219 -5.26 22.03 9.42
N ILE A 220 -6.33 21.80 8.64
CA ILE A 220 -6.33 22.07 7.19
C ILE A 220 -6.37 23.58 6.88
N GLY A 221 -6.86 24.41 7.81
CA GLY A 221 -7.02 25.85 7.57
C GLY A 221 -8.09 26.21 6.53
N GLU A 222 -7.99 27.40 5.93
CA GLU A 222 -8.78 27.77 4.75
C GLU A 222 -8.31 26.94 3.54
N ALA A 223 -9.27 26.42 2.78
CA ALA A 223 -9.04 25.39 1.77
C ALA A 223 -7.88 25.73 0.82
N ASP A 224 -6.83 24.92 0.86
CA ASP A 224 -5.87 24.80 -0.22
C ASP A 224 -6.60 24.11 -1.39
N ASP A 225 -6.50 24.64 -2.62
CA ASP A 225 -7.13 24.08 -3.81
C ASP A 225 -6.64 22.65 -4.05
N SER A 226 -7.27 21.69 -3.37
CA SER A 226 -6.89 20.29 -3.38
C SER A 226 -6.96 19.74 -4.80
N ILE A 227 -5.99 18.90 -5.16
CA ILE A 227 -5.82 18.40 -6.52
C ILE A 227 -7.00 17.46 -6.86
N PRO A 228 -7.90 17.82 -7.80
CA PRO A 228 -9.09 17.00 -8.11
C PRO A 228 -8.73 15.59 -8.58
N ALA A 229 -7.55 15.42 -9.20
CA ALA A 229 -7.06 14.13 -9.64
C ALA A 229 -6.68 13.18 -8.48
N ILE A 230 -6.25 13.71 -7.33
CA ILE A 230 -6.03 12.87 -6.14
C ILE A 230 -7.37 12.38 -5.59
N GLN A 231 -8.41 13.22 -5.64
CA GLN A 231 -9.74 12.81 -5.22
C GLN A 231 -10.30 11.67 -6.08
N LEU A 232 -10.01 11.66 -7.39
CA LEU A 232 -10.35 10.55 -8.28
C LEU A 232 -9.65 9.24 -7.86
N LEU A 233 -8.35 9.29 -7.55
CA LEU A 233 -7.60 8.14 -7.04
C LEU A 233 -8.14 7.65 -5.69
N ILE A 234 -8.47 8.57 -4.77
CA ILE A 234 -9.07 8.24 -3.47
C ILE A 234 -10.39 7.50 -3.67
N ARG A 235 -11.28 8.03 -4.52
CA ARG A 235 -12.61 7.47 -4.73
C ARG A 235 -12.57 6.01 -5.18
N ASP A 236 -11.68 5.69 -6.11
CA ASP A 236 -11.57 4.35 -6.67
C ASP A 236 -10.76 3.38 -5.79
N SER A 237 -9.75 3.88 -5.07
CA SER A 237 -9.01 3.07 -4.10
C SER A 237 -9.88 2.58 -2.93
N ARG A 238 -10.92 3.34 -2.57
CA ARG A 238 -11.88 2.94 -1.52
C ARG A 238 -12.79 1.80 -1.95
N VAL A 239 -13.06 1.63 -3.26
CA VAL A 239 -13.87 0.51 -3.76
C VAL A 239 -13.16 -0.83 -3.52
N LEU A 240 -11.82 -0.82 -3.48
CA LEU A 240 -11.03 -2.02 -3.24
C LEU A 240 -10.91 -2.41 -1.75
N THR A 241 -11.20 -1.48 -0.84
CA THR A 241 -11.04 -1.67 0.62
C THR A 241 -12.33 -1.50 1.42
N GLY A 242 -13.46 -1.23 0.74
CA GLY A 242 -14.75 -1.10 1.40
C GLY A 242 -15.12 -2.37 2.17
N PRO A 243 -15.69 -2.26 3.38
CA PRO A 243 -16.35 -3.40 4.01
C PRO A 243 -17.42 -3.86 3.03
N ALA A 244 -17.52 -5.18 2.82
CA ALA A 244 -18.56 -5.79 1.99
C ALA A 244 -19.85 -4.95 2.06
N GLY A 245 -20.25 -4.33 0.95
CA GLY A 245 -21.52 -3.60 0.87
C GLY A 245 -22.62 -4.48 1.49
N PRO A 246 -23.62 -3.89 2.17
CA PRO A 246 -24.43 -4.56 3.19
C PRO A 246 -24.67 -5.98 2.75
N ALA A 247 -23.92 -6.92 3.35
CA ALA A 247 -23.97 -8.32 2.95
C ALA A 247 -25.45 -8.62 2.82
N LYS A 248 -25.89 -8.94 1.59
CA LYS A 248 -27.23 -9.47 1.36
C LYS A 248 -27.36 -10.50 2.45
N LYS A 249 -28.19 -10.21 3.48
CA LYS A 249 -28.12 -10.89 4.78
C LYS A 249 -27.83 -12.35 4.44
N PRO A 250 -26.66 -12.92 4.79
CA PRO A 250 -26.49 -14.36 4.64
C PRO A 250 -27.76 -14.90 5.28
N SER A 251 -28.52 -15.67 4.49
CA SER A 251 -29.80 -16.20 4.94
C SER A 251 -29.60 -16.64 6.37
N THR A 252 -30.49 -16.20 7.26
CA THR A 252 -30.45 -16.44 8.71
C THR A 252 -30.58 -17.91 9.10
N ASP A 253 -30.11 -18.80 8.24
CA ASP A 253 -29.67 -20.14 8.54
C ASP A 253 -28.19 -20.02 8.97
N GLY A 254 -28.01 -19.65 10.24
CA GLY A 254 -26.73 -19.30 10.84
C GLY A 254 -25.68 -20.41 10.79
N ALA A 255 -24.69 -20.24 9.94
CA ALA A 255 -23.35 -20.77 10.17
C ALA A 255 -22.44 -19.58 10.48
N ALA A 256 -22.00 -19.46 11.73
CA ALA A 256 -20.86 -18.60 12.06
C ALA A 256 -19.73 -18.89 11.07
N ALA A 257 -18.93 -17.87 10.67
CA ALA A 257 -17.72 -18.11 9.90
C ALA A 257 -16.79 -19.00 10.75
N THR A 258 -16.93 -20.31 10.59
CA THR A 258 -16.25 -21.29 11.41
C THR A 258 -14.77 -21.17 11.08
N ALA A 259 -13.98 -20.70 12.02
CA ALA A 259 -12.54 -20.76 11.89
C ALA A 259 -12.15 -22.24 11.90
N PHE A 260 -11.60 -22.72 10.79
CA PHE A 260 -11.12 -24.09 10.65
C PHE A 260 -9.64 -24.14 11.04
N THR A 261 -9.17 -25.34 11.42
CA THR A 261 -7.77 -25.54 11.81
C THR A 261 -7.14 -26.66 11.00
N ALA A 262 -6.24 -26.31 10.09
CA ALA A 262 -5.45 -27.25 9.30
C ALA A 262 -3.96 -27.04 9.62
N GLY A 263 -3.17 -28.07 9.85
CA GLY A 263 -1.71 -27.91 10.00
C GLY A 263 -1.25 -26.92 11.08
N GLY A 264 -2.07 -26.70 12.11
CA GLY A 264 -1.84 -25.73 13.18
C GLY A 264 -2.11 -24.26 12.82
N MET A 265 -2.61 -23.95 11.62
CA MET A 265 -3.09 -22.61 11.24
C MET A 265 -4.61 -22.51 11.34
N LYS A 266 -5.08 -21.34 11.77
CA LYS A 266 -6.47 -20.92 11.66
C LYS A 266 -6.70 -20.30 10.28
N TYR A 267 -7.80 -20.66 9.63
CA TYR A 267 -8.19 -20.07 8.35
C TYR A 267 -9.71 -19.89 8.25
N VAL A 268 -10.14 -19.02 7.34
CA VAL A 268 -11.55 -18.80 7.00
C VAL A 268 -11.73 -18.99 5.50
N MET A 269 -12.80 -19.68 5.12
CA MET A 269 -13.16 -19.86 3.72
C MET A 269 -13.79 -18.58 3.17
N THR A 270 -13.30 -18.14 2.02
CA THR A 270 -13.81 -16.99 1.25
C THR A 270 -14.08 -17.42 -0.20
N GLU A 271 -14.75 -16.59 -0.99
CA GLU A 271 -14.94 -16.84 -2.43
C GLU A 271 -13.61 -16.95 -3.20
N ALA A 272 -12.53 -16.35 -2.68
CA ALA A 272 -11.20 -16.38 -3.28
C ALA A 272 -10.35 -17.58 -2.85
N GLY A 273 -10.81 -18.38 -1.87
CA GLY A 273 -10.06 -19.49 -1.28
C GLY A 273 -9.98 -19.43 0.25
N ALA A 274 -9.08 -20.22 0.84
CA ALA A 274 -8.85 -20.26 2.28
C ALA A 274 -7.89 -19.12 2.69
N PHE A 275 -8.41 -18.14 3.42
CA PHE A 275 -7.64 -17.00 3.95
C PHE A 275 -6.97 -17.38 5.28
N VAL A 276 -5.65 -17.27 5.33
CA VAL A 276 -4.84 -17.67 6.48
C VAL A 276 -4.87 -16.58 7.56
N LEU A 277 -5.36 -16.91 8.75
CA LEU A 277 -5.45 -15.99 9.90
C LEU A 277 -4.27 -16.10 10.85
N SER A 278 -3.67 -17.29 10.98
CA SER A 278 -2.51 -17.50 11.82
C SER A 278 -1.42 -18.26 11.07
N ARG A 279 -0.15 -17.96 11.41
CA ARG A 279 0.99 -18.68 10.85
C ARG A 279 0.83 -20.18 11.12
N GLY A 280 1.10 -21.00 10.11
CA GLY A 280 1.11 -22.46 10.24
C GLY A 280 1.87 -23.11 9.10
N ARG A 281 1.74 -24.43 8.98
CA ARG A 281 2.42 -25.19 7.94
C ARG A 281 1.51 -26.23 7.31
N ILE A 282 1.66 -26.44 6.01
CA ILE A 282 1.06 -27.57 5.30
C ILE A 282 2.21 -28.32 4.62
N GLY A 283 2.56 -29.49 5.15
CA GLY A 283 3.79 -30.19 4.75
C GLY A 283 5.04 -29.36 5.08
N SER A 284 5.86 -29.07 4.07
CA SER A 284 7.05 -28.23 4.15
C SER A 284 6.78 -26.73 3.93
N VAL A 285 5.58 -26.36 3.48
CA VAL A 285 5.21 -24.97 3.15
C VAL A 285 4.77 -24.25 4.42
N VAL A 286 5.44 -23.15 4.72
CA VAL A 286 5.08 -22.24 5.81
C VAL A 286 4.20 -21.13 5.25
N LEU A 287 3.04 -20.92 5.87
CA LEU A 287 2.07 -19.90 5.47
C LEU A 287 2.01 -18.79 6.51
N ALA A 288 1.95 -17.56 6.06
CA ALA A 288 1.85 -16.37 6.89
C ALA A 288 0.39 -15.88 6.95
N PRO A 289 0.01 -15.15 8.02
CA PRO A 289 -1.27 -14.45 8.05
C PRO A 289 -1.40 -13.51 6.84
N GLY A 290 -2.53 -13.58 6.14
CA GLY A 290 -2.79 -12.82 4.91
C GLY A 290 -2.67 -13.64 3.62
N ASP A 291 -2.02 -14.80 3.66
CA ASP A 291 -1.94 -15.69 2.49
C ASP A 291 -3.33 -16.22 2.13
N VAL A 292 -3.55 -16.44 0.83
CA VAL A 292 -4.79 -17.05 0.31
C VAL A 292 -4.43 -18.32 -0.44
N ILE A 293 -4.83 -19.46 0.12
CA ILE A 293 -4.71 -20.74 -0.56
C ILE A 293 -5.90 -20.86 -1.51
N ARG A 294 -5.62 -20.97 -2.81
CA ARG A 294 -6.65 -21.06 -3.87
C ARG A 294 -6.90 -22.48 -4.34
N GLY A 295 -5.99 -23.40 -4.06
CA GLY A 295 -6.11 -24.79 -4.50
C GLY A 295 -5.06 -25.70 -3.89
N VAL A 296 -5.38 -27.00 -3.87
CA VAL A 296 -4.52 -28.08 -3.39
C VAL A 296 -4.48 -29.18 -4.46
N ALA A 297 -3.30 -29.74 -4.72
CA ALA A 297 -3.08 -30.82 -5.68
C ALA A 297 -3.50 -30.52 -7.13
N GLY A 298 -3.48 -29.25 -7.54
CA GLY A 298 -3.95 -28.83 -8.87
C GLY A 298 -5.46 -28.54 -8.96
N ASN A 299 -6.21 -28.81 -7.89
CA ASN A 299 -7.64 -28.54 -7.85
C ASN A 299 -7.92 -27.22 -7.15
N PRO A 300 -8.72 -26.31 -7.73
CA PRO A 300 -9.16 -25.11 -7.04
C PRO A 300 -10.03 -25.49 -5.83
N LEU A 301 -9.90 -24.76 -4.73
CA LEU A 301 -10.79 -24.91 -3.58
C LEU A 301 -12.18 -24.46 -4.00
N SER A 302 -13.10 -25.43 -4.10
CA SER A 302 -14.48 -25.18 -4.48
C SER A 302 -15.29 -24.61 -3.31
N ALA A 303 -16.34 -23.86 -3.63
CA ALA A 303 -17.26 -23.34 -2.62
C ALA A 303 -17.92 -24.50 -1.86
N GLY A 304 -17.53 -24.69 -0.60
CA GLY A 304 -18.05 -25.75 0.28
C GLY A 304 -17.04 -26.83 0.66
N GLU A 305 -15.89 -26.91 -0.03
CA GLU A 305 -14.80 -27.81 0.36
C GLU A 305 -13.89 -27.12 1.38
N THR A 306 -13.63 -27.77 2.53
CA THR A 306 -12.68 -27.23 3.49
C THR A 306 -11.25 -27.51 3.04
N LEU A 307 -10.29 -26.66 3.45
CA LEU A 307 -8.88 -26.91 3.19
C LEU A 307 -8.44 -28.28 3.74
N ASP A 308 -8.96 -28.71 4.88
CA ASP A 308 -8.70 -30.05 5.44
C ASP A 308 -9.14 -31.18 4.49
N GLN A 309 -10.33 -31.05 3.89
CA GLN A 309 -10.82 -32.01 2.89
C GLN A 309 -9.94 -32.01 1.64
N ALA A 310 -9.60 -30.82 1.13
CA ALA A 310 -8.74 -30.68 -0.04
C ALA A 310 -7.33 -31.23 0.19
N ILE A 311 -6.76 -31.03 1.38
CA ILE A 311 -5.47 -31.63 1.78
C ILE A 311 -5.60 -33.15 1.83
N SER A 312 -6.63 -33.68 2.48
CA SER A 312 -6.86 -35.13 2.55
C SER A 312 -7.00 -35.74 1.15
N ASN A 313 -7.75 -35.09 0.27
CA ASN A 313 -7.94 -35.51 -1.12
C ASN A 313 -6.63 -35.42 -1.93
N GLY A 314 -5.84 -34.37 -1.72
CA GLY A 314 -4.53 -34.19 -2.36
C GLY A 314 -3.49 -35.25 -1.94
N TYR A 315 -3.51 -35.67 -0.66
CA TYR A 315 -2.68 -36.78 -0.21
C TYR A 315 -3.04 -38.10 -0.90
N LEU A 316 -4.33 -38.35 -1.15
CA LEU A 316 -4.80 -39.55 -1.83
C LEU A 316 -4.45 -39.56 -3.32
N SER A 317 -4.35 -38.40 -3.97
CA SER A 317 -3.99 -38.29 -5.39
C SER A 317 -2.48 -38.33 -5.66
N GLY A 318 -1.64 -38.27 -4.62
CA GLY A 318 -0.18 -38.26 -4.73
C GLY A 318 0.41 -36.95 -5.26
N ASN A 319 -0.42 -35.95 -5.57
CA ASN A 319 0.01 -34.64 -6.04
C ASN A 319 0.00 -33.65 -4.87
N ARG A 320 1.19 -33.21 -4.44
CA ARG A 320 1.36 -32.34 -3.26
C ARG A 320 1.74 -30.92 -3.67
N SER A 321 0.86 -30.27 -4.43
CA SER A 321 1.03 -28.87 -4.84
C SER A 321 0.05 -27.97 -4.07
N LEU A 322 0.49 -26.78 -3.66
CA LEU A 322 -0.37 -25.71 -3.15
C LEU A 322 -0.31 -24.53 -4.09
N PHE A 323 -1.47 -23.98 -4.44
CA PHE A 323 -1.57 -22.70 -5.14
C PHE A 323 -1.84 -21.63 -4.10
N VAL A 324 -0.79 -20.88 -3.74
CA VAL A 324 -0.85 -19.84 -2.71
C VAL A 324 -0.66 -18.49 -3.36
N SER A 325 -1.57 -17.56 -3.10
CA SER A 325 -1.35 -16.15 -3.37
C SER A 325 -0.81 -15.52 -2.09
N ASP A 326 0.43 -15.02 -2.14
CA ASP A 326 1.01 -14.29 -1.02
C ASP A 326 0.18 -13.03 -0.73
N GLY A 327 -0.17 -12.82 0.53
CA GLY A 327 -0.96 -11.67 0.97
C GLY A 327 -0.25 -10.33 0.78
N GLN A 328 1.09 -10.30 0.72
CA GLN A 328 1.86 -9.07 0.56
C GLN A 328 2.15 -8.75 -0.90
N SER A 329 2.60 -9.74 -1.69
CA SER A 329 2.97 -9.52 -3.10
C SER A 329 1.85 -9.79 -4.08
N GLY A 330 0.78 -10.50 -3.68
CA GLY A 330 -0.27 -10.97 -4.57
C GLY A 330 0.20 -12.00 -5.61
N GLN A 331 1.46 -12.45 -5.54
CA GLN A 331 2.01 -13.42 -6.48
C GLN A 331 1.50 -14.82 -6.14
N ALA A 332 1.01 -15.51 -7.17
CA ALA A 332 0.62 -16.91 -7.06
C ALA A 332 1.87 -17.79 -7.21
N ALA A 333 2.19 -18.55 -6.17
CA ALA A 333 3.23 -19.57 -6.21
C ALA A 333 2.59 -20.96 -6.21
N ASN A 334 3.13 -21.86 -7.05
CA ASN A 334 2.87 -23.28 -6.96
C ASN A 334 3.97 -23.91 -6.11
N LEU A 335 3.62 -24.30 -4.89
CA LEU A 335 4.56 -24.85 -3.92
C LEU A 335 4.36 -26.36 -3.81
N SER A 336 5.40 -27.12 -4.13
CA SER A 336 5.39 -28.58 -3.95
C SER A 336 5.86 -28.94 -2.54
N TYR A 337 5.17 -29.87 -1.86
CA TYR A 337 5.48 -30.29 -0.49
C TYR A 337 5.49 -31.80 -0.29
#